data_AF-A0A349VPB8-F1
#
_entry.id   AF-A0A349VPB8-F1
#
_cell.length_a   1.000
_cell.length_b   1.000
_cell.length_c   1.000
_cell.angle_alpha   90.00
_cell.angle_beta   90.00
_cell.angle_gamma   90.00
#
_symmetry.space_group_name_H-M   'P 1'
#
loop_
_entity.id
_entity.type
_entity.pdbx_description
1 polymer ?
#
loop_
_entity_poly.entity_id
_entity_poly.type
_entity_poly.pdbx_seq_one_letter_code
_entity_poly.pdbx_strand_id
1 'polypeptide(L)'
;MNRDEILARSQKENHGQDIVNLEIAKDSLKNGWIVIVCLLAVVSVVDALVFDRMNSEVFFAITAATSVVFFLKYYKLHQKHELFIAIIDAVAAAAFFVAWILELVKY
;
A
#
# COMPACT_ATOMS: atom_id res chain seq x y z
N MET A 1 40.83 -8.02 8.18
CA MET A 1 39.59 -8.36 7.46
C MET A 1 39.61 -7.62 6.14
N ASN A 2 39.68 -8.35 5.03
CA ASN A 2 39.72 -7.74 3.69
C ASN A 2 38.29 -7.55 3.15
N ARG A 3 38.07 -6.62 2.22
CA ARG A 3 36.73 -6.32 1.65
C ARG A 3 36.04 -7.58 1.12
N ASP A 4 36.81 -8.47 0.50
CA ASP A 4 36.29 -9.70 -0.12
C ASP A 4 35.87 -10.74 0.92
N GLU A 5 36.54 -10.81 2.08
CA GLU A 5 36.09 -11.66 3.20
C GLU A 5 34.76 -11.19 3.79
N ILE A 6 34.55 -9.86 3.90
CA ILE A 6 33.30 -9.27 4.39
C ILE A 6 32.14 -9.60 3.45
N LEU A 7 32.36 -9.45 2.13
CA LEU A 7 31.34 -9.73 1.13
C LEU A 7 31.01 -11.22 1.04
N ALA A 8 32.02 -12.11 1.05
CA ALA A 8 31.80 -13.55 1.02
C ALA A 8 31.06 -14.04 2.29
N ARG A 9 31.39 -13.47 3.45
CA ARG A 9 30.69 -13.78 4.71
C ARG A 9 29.24 -13.29 4.70
N SER A 10 29.00 -12.05 4.27
CA SER A 10 27.64 -11.49 4.14
C SER A 10 26.78 -12.27 3.14
N GLN A 11 27.33 -12.67 1.98
CA GLN A 11 26.61 -13.50 1.01
C GLN A 11 26.27 -14.88 1.56
N LYS A 12 27.17 -15.48 2.34
CA LYS A 12 26.92 -16.78 2.98
C LYS A 12 25.86 -16.68 4.07
N GLU A 13 25.89 -15.61 4.88
CA GLU A 13 24.91 -15.35 5.94
C GLU A 13 23.53 -15.00 5.37
N ASN A 14 23.47 -14.32 4.21
CA ASN A 14 22.22 -13.91 3.58
C ASN A 14 21.74 -14.86 2.47
N HIS A 15 22.30 -16.06 2.37
CA HIS A 15 21.95 -17.06 1.33
C HIS A 15 21.99 -16.51 -0.11
N GLY A 16 22.94 -15.63 -0.41
CA GLY A 16 23.09 -14.97 -1.70
C GLY A 16 22.12 -13.81 -1.96
N GLN A 17 21.31 -13.41 -0.98
CA GLN A 17 20.43 -12.25 -1.10
C GLN A 17 21.20 -10.94 -0.89
N ASP A 18 20.95 -9.98 -1.77
CA ASP A 18 21.41 -8.60 -1.61
C ASP A 18 20.47 -7.85 -0.67
N ILE A 19 20.76 -7.94 0.63
CA ILE A 19 19.96 -7.31 1.68
C ILE A 19 19.92 -5.79 1.54
N VAL A 20 21.03 -5.17 1.13
CA VAL A 20 21.12 -3.71 0.95
C VAL A 20 20.15 -3.27 -0.13
N ASN A 21 20.13 -3.97 -1.26
CA ASN A 21 19.18 -3.68 -2.33
C ASN A 21 17.72 -3.91 -1.89
N LEU A 22 17.46 -4.98 -1.13
CA LEU A 22 16.12 -5.26 -0.59
C LEU A 22 15.62 -4.15 0.35
N GLU A 23 16.48 -3.63 1.21
CA GLU A 23 16.17 -2.53 2.13
C GLU A 23 15.90 -1.23 1.35
N ILE A 24 16.77 -0.88 0.40
CA ILE A 24 16.59 0.29 -0.46
C ILE A 24 15.27 0.19 -1.24
N ALA A 25 14.93 -0.98 -1.77
CA ALA A 25 13.68 -1.20 -2.48
C ALA A 25 12.44 -1.00 -1.57
N LYS A 26 12.47 -1.53 -0.34
CA LYS A 26 11.39 -1.34 0.65
C LYS A 26 11.21 0.13 1.02
N ASP A 27 12.31 0.84 1.27
CA ASP A 27 12.27 2.26 1.60
C ASP A 27 11.81 3.12 0.42
N SER A 28 12.22 2.77 -0.80
CA SER A 28 11.77 3.44 -2.02
C SER A 28 10.26 3.27 -2.23
N LEU A 29 9.74 2.05 -2.01
CA LEU A 29 8.30 1.79 -2.06
C LEU A 29 7.52 2.59 -1.01
N LYS A 30 8.02 2.64 0.23
CA LYS A 30 7.42 3.44 1.31
C LYS A 30 7.37 4.93 0.94
N ASN A 31 8.48 5.49 0.47
CA ASN A 31 8.54 6.90 0.10
C ASN A 31 7.67 7.21 -1.13
N GLY A 32 7.67 6.32 -2.12
CA GLY A 32 6.78 6.42 -3.28
C GLY A 32 5.31 6.41 -2.87
N TRP A 33 4.92 5.53 -1.95
CA TRP A 33 3.56 5.46 -1.42
C TRP A 33 3.14 6.75 -0.73
N ILE A 34 4.02 7.35 0.09
CA ILE A 34 3.75 8.65 0.74
C ILE A 34 3.46 9.72 -0.30
N VAL A 35 4.30 9.83 -1.34
CA VAL A 35 4.11 10.82 -2.41
C VAL A 35 2.78 10.59 -3.13
N ILE A 36 2.46 9.34 -3.48
CA ILE A 36 1.20 8.99 -4.15
C ILE A 36 -0.01 9.40 -3.29
N VAL A 37 -0.01 9.06 -1.99
CA VAL A 37 -1.12 9.39 -1.09
C VAL A 37 -1.28 10.91 -0.94
N CYS A 38 -0.19 11.66 -0.81
CA CYS A 38 -0.26 13.13 -0.74
C CYS A 38 -0.83 13.74 -2.02
N LEU A 39 -0.39 13.27 -3.19
CA LEU A 39 -0.89 13.77 -4.47
C LEU A 39 -2.38 13.42 -4.66
N LEU A 40 -2.78 12.18 -4.35
CA LEU A 40 -4.18 11.75 -4.46
C LEU A 40 -5.08 12.52 -3.49
N ALA A 41 -4.60 12.87 -2.30
CA ALA A 41 -5.35 13.72 -1.38
C ALA A 41 -5.60 15.11 -1.97
N VAL A 42 -4.57 15.74 -2.56
CA VAL A 42 -4.71 17.04 -3.23
C VAL A 42 -5.69 16.96 -4.40
N VAL A 43 -5.53 15.97 -5.28
CA VAL A 43 -6.43 15.77 -6.43
C VAL A 43 -7.86 15.54 -5.97
N SER A 44 -8.08 14.69 -4.97
CA SER A 44 -9.43 14.40 -4.47
C SER A 44 -10.10 15.61 -3.83
N VAL A 45 -9.35 16.47 -3.14
CA VAL A 45 -9.89 17.73 -2.59
C VAL A 45 -10.24 18.70 -3.72
N VAL A 46 -9.38 18.84 -4.72
CA VAL A 46 -9.65 19.70 -5.87
C VAL A 46 -10.89 19.23 -6.63
N ASP A 47 -11.01 17.92 -6.87
CA ASP A 47 -12.16 17.36 -7.59
C ASP A 47 -13.47 17.57 -6.83
N ALA A 48 -13.46 17.39 -5.51
CA ALA A 48 -14.61 17.66 -4.67
C ALA A 48 -15.02 19.13 -4.69
N LEU A 49 -14.06 20.07 -4.69
CA LEU A 49 -14.34 21.51 -4.66
C LEU A 49 -14.75 22.08 -6.03
N VAL A 50 -14.17 21.57 -7.12
CA VAL A 50 -14.34 22.13 -8.47
C VAL A 50 -15.46 21.43 -9.25
N PHE A 51 -15.57 20.11 -9.11
CA PHE A 51 -16.49 19.30 -9.90
C PHE A 51 -17.66 18.72 -9.08
N ASP A 52 -17.71 19.00 -7.76
CA ASP A 52 -18.71 18.45 -6.82
C ASP A 52 -18.81 16.90 -6.92
N ARG A 53 -17.68 16.26 -7.21
CA ARG A 53 -17.56 14.82 -7.41
C ARG A 53 -16.61 14.22 -6.40
N MET A 54 -17.00 13.08 -5.82
CA MET A 54 -16.11 12.27 -5.00
C MET A 54 -15.35 11.28 -5.87
N ASN A 55 -14.05 11.12 -5.65
CA ASN A 55 -13.22 10.15 -6.36
C ASN A 55 -13.37 8.75 -5.74
N SER A 56 -14.58 8.19 -5.77
CA SER A 56 -14.90 6.90 -5.16
C SER A 56 -14.01 5.76 -5.69
N GLU A 57 -13.60 5.82 -6.97
CA GLU A 57 -12.65 4.89 -7.58
C GLU A 57 -11.27 4.90 -6.92
N VAL A 58 -10.77 6.07 -6.53
CA VAL A 58 -9.45 6.22 -5.91
C VAL A 58 -9.49 5.65 -4.50
N PHE A 59 -10.53 5.99 -3.75
CA PHE A 59 -10.71 5.46 -2.39
C PHE A 59 -10.91 3.94 -2.40
N PHE A 60 -11.67 3.40 -3.37
CA PHE A 60 -11.80 1.96 -3.58
C PHE A 60 -10.43 1.31 -3.82
N ALA A 61 -9.63 1.83 -4.75
CA ALA A 61 -8.34 1.25 -5.09
C ALA A 61 -7.37 1.24 -3.88
N ILE A 62 -7.29 2.35 -3.13
CA ILE A 62 -6.41 2.48 -1.96
C ILE A 62 -6.84 1.53 -0.84
N THR A 63 -8.14 1.50 -0.51
CA THR A 63 -8.67 0.66 0.58
C THR A 63 -8.58 -0.84 0.23
N ALA A 64 -8.80 -1.21 -1.04
CA ALA A 64 -8.58 -2.58 -1.49
C ALA A 64 -7.10 -3.00 -1.39
N ALA A 65 -6.17 -2.15 -1.84
CA ALA A 65 -4.74 -2.44 -1.79
C ALA A 65 -4.23 -2.56 -0.34
N THR A 66 -4.65 -1.65 0.54
CA THR A 66 -4.28 -1.66 1.96
C THR A 66 -4.85 -2.87 2.68
N SER A 67 -6.10 -3.27 2.40
CA SER A 67 -6.69 -4.50 2.92
C SER A 67 -5.82 -5.73 2.59
N VAL A 68 -5.36 -5.85 1.33
CA VAL A 68 -4.47 -6.95 0.90
C VAL A 68 -3.13 -6.91 1.65
N VAL A 69 -2.54 -5.73 1.84
CA VAL A 69 -1.28 -5.58 2.60
C VAL A 69 -1.45 -6.07 4.04
N PHE A 70 -2.50 -5.63 4.74
CA PHE A 70 -2.77 -6.05 6.11
C PHE A 70 -3.13 -7.54 6.21
N PHE A 71 -3.82 -8.09 5.20
CA PHE A 71 -4.10 -9.52 5.14
C PHE A 71 -2.83 -10.34 4.97
N LEU A 72 -1.90 -9.92 4.10
CA LEU A 72 -0.60 -10.57 3.94
C LEU A 72 0.27 -10.45 5.19
N LYS A 73 0.21 -9.31 5.91
CA LYS A 73 0.88 -9.15 7.20
C LYS A 73 0.28 -10.07 8.25
N TYR A 74 -1.04 -10.20 8.32
CA TYR A 74 -1.70 -11.18 9.19
C TYR A 74 -1.28 -12.62 8.85
N TYR A 75 -1.26 -13.00 7.57
CA TYR A 75 -0.86 -14.34 7.15
C TYR A 75 0.57 -14.69 7.57
N LYS A 76 1.49 -13.72 7.54
CA LYS A 76 2.91 -13.93 7.90
C LYS A 76 3.19 -13.77 9.40
N LEU A 77 2.53 -12.84 10.08
CA LEU A 77 2.83 -12.47 11.47
C LEU A 77 1.83 -13.07 12.48
N HIS A 78 0.67 -13.55 12.03
CA HIS A 78 -0.43 -14.09 12.84
C HIS A 78 -0.93 -13.13 13.94
N GLN A 79 -0.78 -11.81 13.74
CA GLN A 79 -1.20 -10.79 14.69
C GLN A 79 -2.64 -10.35 14.44
N LYS A 80 -3.52 -10.48 15.45
CA LYS A 80 -4.96 -10.21 15.30
C LYS A 80 -5.31 -8.77 14.88
N HIS A 81 -4.50 -7.79 15.27
CA HIS A 81 -4.75 -6.38 14.90
C HIS A 81 -4.56 -6.14 13.39
N GLU A 82 -3.64 -6.87 12.74
CA GLU A 82 -3.47 -6.80 11.29
C GLU A 82 -4.73 -7.31 10.56
N LEU A 83 -5.34 -8.40 11.05
CA LEU A 83 -6.60 -8.91 10.51
C LEU A 83 -7.75 -7.92 10.70
N PHE A 84 -7.83 -7.28 11.87
CA PHE A 84 -8.86 -6.29 12.14
C PHE A 84 -8.80 -5.11 11.17
N ILE A 85 -7.60 -4.57 10.92
CA ILE A 85 -7.40 -3.48 9.95
C ILE A 85 -7.73 -3.96 8.53
N ALA A 86 -7.29 -5.17 8.15
CA ALA A 86 -7.60 -5.75 6.84
C ALA A 86 -9.11 -5.83 6.56
N ILE A 87 -9.91 -6.20 7.58
CA ILE A 87 -11.37 -6.29 7.47
C ILE A 87 -12.00 -4.90 7.35
N ILE A 88 -11.54 -3.92 8.15
CA ILE A 88 -12.02 -2.54 8.04
C ILE A 88 -11.79 -1.99 6.64
N ASP A 89 -10.57 -2.15 6.12
CA ASP A 89 -10.21 -1.69 4.79
C ASP A 89 -10.99 -2.44 3.70
N ALA A 90 -11.28 -3.73 3.88
CA ALA A 90 -12.12 -4.50 2.95
C ALA A 90 -13.58 -3.99 2.91
N VAL A 91 -14.15 -3.67 4.08
CA VAL A 91 -15.51 -3.10 4.17
C VAL A 91 -15.56 -1.72 3.54
N ALA A 92 -14.54 -0.89 3.80
CA ALA A 92 -14.40 0.42 3.16
C ALA A 92 -14.29 0.29 1.63
N ALA A 93 -13.47 -0.65 1.15
CA ALA A 93 -13.34 -0.93 -0.28
C ALA A 93 -14.68 -1.33 -0.91
N ALA A 94 -15.44 -2.22 -0.27
CA ALA A 94 -16.77 -2.60 -0.74
C ALA A 94 -17.73 -1.40 -0.80
N ALA A 95 -17.71 -0.51 0.20
CA ALA A 95 -18.54 0.68 0.23
C ALA A 95 -18.17 1.66 -0.90
N PHE A 96 -16.87 1.93 -1.11
CA PHE A 96 -16.41 2.80 -2.20
C PHE A 96 -16.65 2.20 -3.58
N PHE A 97 -16.55 0.88 -3.72
CA PHE A 97 -16.90 0.19 -4.95
C PHE A 97 -18.38 0.38 -5.30
N VAL A 98 -19.27 0.24 -4.32
CA VAL A 98 -20.70 0.51 -4.49
C VAL A 98 -20.94 1.98 -4.82
N ALA A 99 -20.29 2.91 -4.12
CA ALA A 99 -20.41 4.35 -4.40
C ALA A 99 -19.98 4.68 -5.83
N TRP A 100 -18.86 4.12 -6.29
CA TRP A 100 -18.38 4.28 -7.66
C TRP A 100 -19.37 3.72 -8.70
N ILE A 101 -19.97 2.56 -8.46
CA ILE A 101 -21.03 2.03 -9.33
C ILE A 101 -22.23 2.99 -9.37
N LEU A 102 -22.64 3.53 -8.22
CA LEU A 102 -23.76 4.48 -8.16
C LEU A 102 -23.46 5.79 -8.89
N GLU A 103 -22.22 6.26 -8.87
CA GLU A 103 -21.78 7.39 -9.69
C GLU A 103 -21.92 7.08 -11.18
N LEU A 104 -21.50 5.89 -11.63
CA LEU A 104 -21.63 5.50 -13.04
C LEU A 104 -23.07 5.43 -13.54
N VAL A 105 -24.02 5.09 -12.66
CA VAL A 105 -25.45 4.94 -13.02
C VAL A 105 -26.19 6.29 -12.97
N LYS A 106 -25.68 7.27 -12.22
CA LYS A 106 -26.29 8.62 -12.11
C LYS A 106 -25.91 9.54 -13.29
N TYR A 107 -24.88 9.19 -14.04
CA TYR A 107 -24.53 9.81 -15.33
C TYR A 107 -25.33 9.18 -16.47
#